data_AF-A0A2V7UC94-F1
#
_entry.id   AF-A0A2V7UC94-F1
#
_cell.length_a   1.000
_cell.length_b   1.000
_cell.length_c   1.000
_cell.angle_alpha   90.00
_cell.angle_beta   90.00
_cell.angle_gamma   90.00
#
_symmetry.space_group_name_H-M   'P 1'
#
loop_
_entity.id
_entity.type
_entity.pdbx_description
1 polymer ?
#
loop_
_entity_poly.entity_id
_entity_poly.type
_entity_poly.pdbx_seq_one_letter_code
_entity_poly.pdbx_strand_id
1 'polypeptide(L)'
;MKRLPAVVVVSLGALLGTASAGPRPVEVKGPWCALHLLSFQNDADLERIHAELPALAARGVNILILEVDYGFEFRSHPELRSSDRPITRRGAQRLVKAAKRHGIRIIPEFQSFGHQSWAKQTFTLLTRYPELDSTPGAFPQNEGIYCREWDPMNPRVYQIVYALVDEIIDAFDADAVHVGMDEIFLIGHEASPSTRGKDPAEVYTKAVTDMHRHITGKRGRTMLMWGDRLIDAVRYDYGEWESSKNGTSPAIDRIPKDIVICDWHYEPRDVYPSVPMFLEKGFRVLPTSWKDVAASKALIGYSLGLGQPGVLGHLFTSWSKPDELAEWPPLVANAPLVTAPRAASPGGSGRPSSR
;
A
#
# COMPACT_ATOMS: atom_id res chain seq x y z
N MET A 1 -13.54 -75.36 15.53
CA MET A 1 -13.48 -73.97 16.05
C MET A 1 -12.03 -73.58 16.31
N LYS A 2 -11.40 -72.80 15.43
CA LYS A 2 -10.13 -72.10 15.69
C LYS A 2 -10.25 -70.70 15.09
N ARG A 3 -10.07 -69.68 15.93
CA ARG A 3 -10.22 -68.25 15.60
C ARG A 3 -9.02 -67.77 14.78
N LEU A 4 -9.24 -67.02 13.70
CA LEU A 4 -8.22 -66.20 13.04
C LEU A 4 -8.10 -64.83 13.73
N PRO A 5 -6.92 -64.18 13.72
CA PRO A 5 -6.75 -62.84 14.25
C PRO A 5 -7.24 -61.79 13.24
N ALA A 6 -7.88 -60.74 13.75
CA ALA A 6 -8.28 -59.58 12.98
C ALA A 6 -7.06 -58.67 12.73
N VAL A 7 -6.78 -58.37 11.47
CA VAL A 7 -5.80 -57.36 11.07
C VAL A 7 -6.50 -56.00 11.08
N VAL A 8 -6.07 -55.11 11.96
CA VAL A 8 -6.49 -53.71 11.98
C VAL A 8 -5.59 -52.94 11.01
N VAL A 9 -6.17 -52.48 9.90
CA VAL A 9 -5.51 -51.56 8.98
C VAL A 9 -5.75 -50.15 9.49
N VAL A 10 -4.72 -49.52 10.06
CA VAL A 10 -4.73 -48.08 10.38
C VAL A 10 -4.36 -47.33 9.12
N SER A 11 -5.34 -46.74 8.45
CA SER A 11 -5.11 -45.82 7.33
C SER A 11 -4.57 -44.50 7.88
N LEU A 12 -3.27 -44.26 7.69
CA LEU A 12 -2.63 -42.99 7.98
C LEU A 12 -3.06 -41.97 6.92
N GLY A 13 -4.08 -41.17 7.22
CA GLY A 13 -4.49 -40.05 6.39
C GLY A 13 -3.41 -38.96 6.41
N ALA A 14 -2.63 -38.87 5.33
CA ALA A 14 -1.73 -37.75 5.13
C ALA A 14 -2.56 -36.48 4.88
N LEU A 15 -2.66 -35.62 5.90
CA LEU A 15 -3.07 -34.23 5.72
C LEU A 15 -1.99 -33.54 4.88
N LEU A 16 -2.25 -33.42 3.58
CA LEU A 16 -1.53 -32.50 2.70
C LEU A 16 -1.83 -31.08 3.18
N GLY A 17 -0.98 -30.56 4.06
CA GLY A 17 -0.94 -29.15 4.36
C GLY A 17 -0.66 -28.41 3.06
N THR A 18 -1.60 -27.56 2.63
CA THR A 18 -1.35 -26.60 1.55
C THR A 18 -0.24 -25.67 2.03
N ALA A 19 0.97 -25.84 1.51
CA ALA A 19 2.01 -24.85 1.68
C ALA A 19 1.44 -23.51 1.21
N SER A 20 1.36 -22.53 2.12
CA SER A 20 1.09 -21.14 1.75
C SER A 20 2.22 -20.75 0.78
N ALA A 21 1.88 -20.61 -0.50
CA ALA A 21 2.80 -20.04 -1.46
C ALA A 21 3.10 -18.62 -0.95
N GLY A 22 4.39 -18.31 -0.73
CA GLY A 22 4.82 -16.97 -0.32
C GLY A 22 4.28 -15.89 -1.27
N PRO A 23 4.34 -14.60 -0.88
CA PRO A 23 3.82 -13.50 -1.69
C PRO A 23 4.34 -13.60 -3.12
N ARG A 24 3.44 -13.45 -4.10
CA ARG A 24 3.84 -13.33 -5.50
C ARG A 24 4.61 -12.02 -5.67
N PRO A 25 5.88 -12.05 -6.13
CA PRO A 25 6.60 -10.84 -6.44
C PRO A 25 5.89 -10.07 -7.54
N VAL A 26 5.83 -8.74 -7.43
CA VAL A 26 5.41 -7.89 -8.55
C VAL A 26 6.57 -7.81 -9.53
N GLU A 27 6.40 -8.48 -10.66
CA GLU A 27 7.44 -8.54 -11.70
C GLU A 27 7.21 -7.44 -12.75
N VAL A 28 8.19 -6.53 -12.83
CA VAL A 28 8.34 -5.51 -13.89
C VAL A 28 9.77 -5.52 -14.41
N LYS A 29 9.96 -4.99 -15.63
CA LYS A 29 11.30 -4.83 -16.21
C LYS A 29 11.97 -3.59 -15.61
N GLY A 30 13.14 -3.77 -15.01
CA GLY A 30 13.96 -2.68 -14.45
C GLY A 30 13.43 -2.15 -13.11
N PRO A 31 13.95 -0.99 -12.65
CA PRO A 31 13.44 -0.31 -11.46
C PRO A 31 11.97 0.08 -11.60
N TRP A 32 11.28 0.18 -10.47
CA TRP A 32 9.88 0.61 -10.43
C TRP A 32 9.80 2.11 -10.71
N CYS A 33 9.29 2.49 -11.86
CA CYS A 33 8.89 3.86 -12.15
C CYS A 33 7.36 3.89 -12.03
N ALA A 34 6.89 4.28 -10.85
CA ALA A 34 5.50 4.14 -10.46
C ALA A 34 4.79 5.50 -10.42
N LEU A 35 3.48 5.52 -10.73
CA LEU A 35 2.62 6.70 -10.59
C LEU A 35 1.37 6.34 -9.77
N HIS A 36 1.10 7.10 -8.72
CA HIS A 36 -0.10 7.00 -7.89
C HIS A 36 -1.21 7.92 -8.40
N LEU A 37 -2.42 7.36 -8.54
CA LEU A 37 -3.60 8.00 -9.10
C LEU A 37 -4.76 7.99 -8.11
N LEU A 38 -5.17 9.17 -7.67
CA LEU A 38 -6.32 9.41 -6.79
C LEU A 38 -7.53 9.89 -7.62
N SER A 39 -8.75 9.59 -7.16
CA SER A 39 -10.01 10.07 -7.75
C SER A 39 -10.36 9.54 -9.15
N PHE A 40 -9.81 8.38 -9.54
CA PHE A 40 -10.19 7.65 -10.76
C PHE A 40 -11.12 6.49 -10.38
N GLN A 41 -12.39 6.78 -10.11
CA GLN A 41 -13.32 5.90 -9.37
C GLN A 41 -14.50 5.38 -10.22
N ASN A 42 -14.41 5.43 -11.55
CA ASN A 42 -15.44 4.89 -12.44
C ASN A 42 -14.88 4.38 -13.79
N ASP A 43 -15.68 3.66 -14.56
CA ASP A 43 -15.26 3.13 -15.87
C ASP A 43 -14.80 4.22 -16.86
N ALA A 44 -15.38 5.43 -16.84
CA ALA A 44 -14.94 6.52 -17.71
C ALA A 44 -13.54 7.03 -17.34
N ASP A 45 -13.23 7.05 -16.05
CA ASP A 45 -11.89 7.35 -15.54
C ASP A 45 -10.88 6.28 -15.97
N LEU A 46 -11.26 5.01 -15.94
CA LEU A 46 -10.39 3.94 -16.44
C LEU A 46 -10.12 4.05 -17.95
N GLU A 47 -11.09 4.49 -18.74
CA GLU A 47 -10.87 4.76 -20.18
C GLU A 47 -9.93 5.97 -20.40
N ARG A 48 -9.95 6.98 -19.52
CA ARG A 48 -8.93 8.06 -19.55
C ARG A 48 -7.53 7.52 -19.29
N ILE A 49 -7.36 6.69 -18.26
CA ILE A 49 -6.06 6.03 -17.98
C ILE A 49 -5.64 5.18 -19.18
N HIS A 50 -6.57 4.41 -19.77
CA HIS A 50 -6.30 3.57 -20.93
C HIS A 50 -5.75 4.37 -22.12
N ALA A 51 -6.29 5.57 -22.40
CA ALA A 51 -5.81 6.44 -23.46
C ALA A 51 -4.37 6.95 -23.23
N GLU A 52 -3.98 7.15 -21.97
CA GLU A 52 -2.66 7.65 -21.56
C GLU A 52 -1.58 6.55 -21.47
N LEU A 53 -1.95 5.26 -21.46
CA LEU A 53 -1.00 4.15 -21.28
C LEU A 53 0.20 4.17 -22.24
N PRO A 54 0.06 4.47 -23.55
CA PRO A 54 1.22 4.55 -24.45
C PRO A 54 2.19 5.67 -24.06
N ALA A 55 1.66 6.84 -23.67
CA ALA A 55 2.46 7.99 -23.27
C ALA A 55 3.17 7.74 -21.93
N LEU A 56 2.45 7.20 -20.95
CA LEU A 56 3.01 6.77 -19.66
C LEU A 56 4.14 5.75 -19.84
N ALA A 57 3.94 4.73 -20.68
CA ALA A 57 4.98 3.75 -20.98
C ALA A 57 6.20 4.37 -21.69
N ALA A 58 5.98 5.35 -22.59
CA ALA A 58 7.08 6.09 -23.23
C ALA A 58 7.88 6.95 -22.24
N ARG A 59 7.26 7.41 -21.15
CA ARG A 59 7.94 8.04 -20.00
C ARG A 59 8.67 7.06 -19.09
N GLY A 60 8.54 5.75 -19.33
CA GLY A 60 9.17 4.69 -18.55
C GLY A 60 8.34 4.19 -17.37
N VAL A 61 7.10 4.67 -17.20
CA VAL A 61 6.19 4.17 -16.16
C VAL A 61 5.91 2.69 -16.41
N ASN A 62 6.11 1.87 -15.38
CA ASN A 62 5.86 0.42 -15.43
C ASN A 62 4.91 -0.05 -14.32
N ILE A 63 4.50 0.84 -13.40
CA ILE A 63 3.52 0.58 -12.35
C ILE A 63 2.57 1.77 -12.23
N LEU A 64 1.27 1.49 -12.15
CA LEU A 64 0.26 2.44 -11.71
C LEU A 64 -0.33 1.93 -10.39
N ILE A 65 -0.28 2.75 -9.36
CA ILE A 65 -1.03 2.52 -8.12
C ILE A 65 -2.33 3.32 -8.25
N LEU A 66 -3.47 2.64 -8.18
CA LEU A 66 -4.79 3.23 -8.43
C LEU A 66 -5.65 3.14 -7.18
N GLU A 67 -5.99 4.29 -6.59
CA GLU A 67 -6.87 4.38 -5.42
C GLU A 67 -8.33 4.12 -5.81
N VAL A 68 -8.77 2.89 -5.56
CA VAL A 68 -10.10 2.37 -5.94
C VAL A 68 -11.11 2.64 -4.83
N ASP A 69 -10.76 2.35 -3.58
CA ASP A 69 -11.60 2.48 -2.39
C ASP A 69 -13.05 1.99 -2.58
N TYR A 70 -14.01 2.82 -2.17
CA TYR A 70 -15.44 2.63 -2.29
C TYR A 70 -15.97 2.82 -3.72
N GLY A 71 -15.10 3.15 -4.68
CA GLY A 71 -15.43 3.39 -6.09
C GLY A 71 -15.63 2.13 -6.93
N PHE A 72 -15.60 0.93 -6.34
CA PHE A 72 -15.80 -0.34 -7.04
C PHE A 72 -17.23 -0.88 -6.94
N GLU A 73 -17.64 -1.66 -7.95
CA GLU A 73 -18.93 -2.35 -8.07
C GLU A 73 -19.05 -3.55 -7.10
N PHE A 74 -18.89 -3.33 -5.79
CA PHE A 74 -18.90 -4.41 -4.80
C PHE A 74 -20.22 -5.17 -4.80
N ARG A 75 -20.17 -6.50 -4.87
CA ARG A 75 -21.34 -7.38 -4.79
C ARG A 75 -21.57 -7.90 -3.38
N SER A 76 -20.50 -8.06 -2.61
CA SER A 76 -20.57 -8.45 -1.20
C SER A 76 -21.25 -7.39 -0.34
N HIS A 77 -20.92 -6.11 -0.60
CA HIS A 77 -21.39 -4.95 0.13
C HIS A 77 -21.83 -3.82 -0.82
N PRO A 78 -22.93 -4.00 -1.58
CA PRO A 78 -23.40 -2.99 -2.53
C PRO A 78 -23.78 -1.65 -1.86
N GLU A 79 -24.12 -1.66 -0.58
CA GLU A 79 -24.42 -0.47 0.23
C GLU A 79 -23.22 0.44 0.48
N LEU A 80 -21.99 -0.05 0.24
CA LEU A 80 -20.73 0.67 0.44
C LEU A 80 -20.20 1.36 -0.81
N ARG A 81 -20.87 1.23 -1.95
CA ARG A 81 -20.48 1.90 -3.20
C ARG A 81 -20.59 3.43 -3.03
N SER A 82 -19.54 4.17 -3.40
CA SER A 82 -19.52 5.64 -3.32
C SER A 82 -20.22 6.34 -4.48
N SER A 83 -20.59 5.59 -5.53
CA SER A 83 -21.17 6.12 -6.77
C SER A 83 -22.11 5.10 -7.43
N ASP A 84 -23.15 5.60 -8.12
CA ASP A 84 -24.04 4.81 -8.98
C ASP A 84 -23.36 4.35 -10.28
N ARG A 85 -22.19 4.94 -10.60
CA ARG A 85 -21.36 4.57 -11.74
C ARG A 85 -19.97 4.18 -11.26
N PRO A 86 -19.82 3.07 -10.53
CA PRO A 86 -18.52 2.65 -10.02
C PRO A 86 -17.64 2.06 -11.13
N ILE A 87 -16.39 1.75 -10.80
CA ILE A 87 -15.55 0.84 -11.56
C ILE A 87 -16.22 -0.53 -11.58
N THR A 88 -16.51 -1.01 -12.78
CA THR A 88 -17.04 -2.35 -12.99
C THR A 88 -15.91 -3.37 -13.07
N ARG A 89 -16.21 -4.64 -12.77
CA ARG A 89 -15.26 -5.74 -13.00
C ARG A 89 -14.77 -5.77 -14.45
N ARG A 90 -15.66 -5.49 -15.41
CA ARG A 90 -15.31 -5.44 -16.84
C ARG A 90 -14.39 -4.26 -17.15
N GLY A 91 -14.60 -3.11 -16.54
CA GLY A 91 -13.74 -1.92 -16.67
C GLY A 91 -12.32 -2.20 -16.19
N ALA A 92 -12.20 -2.71 -14.97
CA ALA A 92 -10.91 -3.10 -14.38
C ALA A 92 -10.15 -4.09 -15.29
N GLN A 93 -10.82 -5.16 -15.75
CA GLN A 93 -10.21 -6.16 -16.63
C GLN A 93 -9.77 -5.60 -18.00
N ARG A 94 -10.52 -4.65 -18.58
CA ARG A 94 -10.12 -3.97 -19.82
C ARG A 94 -8.84 -3.17 -19.59
N LEU A 95 -8.76 -2.38 -18.52
CA LEU A 95 -7.60 -1.58 -18.18
C LEU A 95 -6.36 -2.46 -17.95
N VAL A 96 -6.48 -3.52 -17.14
CA VAL A 96 -5.37 -4.45 -16.86
C VAL A 96 -4.84 -5.09 -18.13
N LYS A 97 -5.74 -5.57 -19.00
CA LYS A 97 -5.35 -6.15 -20.29
C LYS A 97 -4.64 -5.12 -21.17
N ALA A 98 -5.03 -3.85 -21.12
CA ALA A 98 -4.39 -2.77 -21.85
C ALA A 98 -3.01 -2.43 -21.28
N ALA A 99 -2.91 -2.19 -19.98
CA ALA A 99 -1.67 -1.87 -19.28
C ALA A 99 -0.60 -2.94 -19.52
N LYS A 100 -0.98 -4.22 -19.46
CA LYS A 100 -0.07 -5.35 -19.70
C LYS A 100 0.57 -5.33 -21.09
N ARG A 101 -0.12 -4.84 -22.13
CA ARG A 101 0.46 -4.71 -23.49
C ARG A 101 1.59 -3.68 -23.56
N HIS A 102 1.57 -2.71 -22.65
CA HIS A 102 2.58 -1.66 -22.53
C HIS A 102 3.62 -1.96 -21.44
N GLY A 103 3.58 -3.15 -20.81
CA GLY A 103 4.48 -3.50 -19.72
C GLY A 103 4.18 -2.79 -18.40
N ILE A 104 2.98 -2.21 -18.26
CA ILE A 104 2.52 -1.53 -17.06
C ILE A 104 1.73 -2.50 -16.18
N ARG A 105 2.04 -2.53 -14.88
CA ARG A 105 1.26 -3.22 -13.84
C ARG A 105 0.30 -2.27 -13.16
N ILE A 106 -0.89 -2.77 -12.82
CA ILE A 106 -1.86 -2.03 -12.02
C ILE A 106 -1.86 -2.63 -10.62
N ILE A 107 -1.56 -1.83 -9.61
CA ILE A 107 -1.68 -2.18 -8.20
C ILE A 107 -2.88 -1.39 -7.66
N PRO A 108 -4.02 -2.02 -7.38
CA PRO A 108 -5.12 -1.30 -6.76
C PRO A 108 -4.78 -0.94 -5.31
N GLU A 109 -5.28 0.21 -4.89
CA GLU A 109 -5.20 0.73 -3.55
C GLU A 109 -6.59 0.79 -2.91
N PHE A 110 -6.65 0.40 -1.64
CA PHE A 110 -7.82 0.54 -0.79
C PHE A 110 -7.38 1.11 0.56
N GLN A 111 -7.75 2.36 0.82
CA GLN A 111 -7.44 3.08 2.05
C GLN A 111 -7.98 2.33 3.27
N SER A 112 -7.07 1.74 4.03
CA SER A 112 -7.36 0.94 5.20
C SER A 112 -6.96 1.70 6.46
N PHE A 113 -7.80 1.58 7.48
CA PHE A 113 -7.66 2.24 8.78
C PHE A 113 -7.93 3.73 8.74
N GLY A 114 -7.02 4.53 8.18
CA GLY A 114 -7.16 5.98 8.03
C GLY A 114 -8.05 6.36 6.86
N HIS A 115 -8.15 7.67 6.58
CA HIS A 115 -8.82 8.21 5.39
C HIS A 115 -10.25 7.71 5.17
N GLN A 116 -10.98 7.41 6.25
CA GLN A 116 -12.41 7.03 6.17
C GLN A 116 -13.34 8.26 6.08
N SER A 117 -12.76 9.42 5.83
CA SER A 117 -13.42 10.68 5.55
C SER A 117 -12.46 11.66 4.90
N TRP A 118 -13.00 12.65 4.20
CA TRP A 118 -12.23 13.83 3.77
C TRP A 118 -13.03 15.11 3.98
N ALA A 119 -12.38 16.14 4.53
CA ALA A 119 -13.05 17.37 4.94
C ALA A 119 -14.32 17.04 5.77
N LYS A 120 -15.49 17.55 5.38
CA LYS A 120 -16.76 17.29 6.09
C LYS A 120 -17.43 15.95 5.73
N GLN A 121 -16.92 15.23 4.73
CA GLN A 121 -17.57 14.03 4.20
C GLN A 121 -17.01 12.78 4.86
N THR A 122 -17.85 12.09 5.63
CA THR A 122 -17.56 10.72 6.09
C THR A 122 -17.89 9.71 4.99
N PHE A 123 -17.02 8.73 4.77
CA PHE A 123 -17.18 7.75 3.68
C PHE A 123 -18.14 6.61 4.04
N THR A 124 -18.49 5.83 3.03
CA THR A 124 -19.64 4.92 3.05
C THR A 124 -19.58 3.88 4.15
N LEU A 125 -18.40 3.35 4.49
CA LEU A 125 -18.25 2.39 5.58
C LEU A 125 -18.74 2.95 6.91
N LEU A 126 -18.24 4.12 7.32
CA LEU A 126 -18.57 4.70 8.62
C LEU A 126 -19.92 5.40 8.64
N THR A 127 -20.47 5.77 7.48
CA THR A 127 -21.87 6.26 7.41
C THR A 127 -22.89 5.12 7.46
N ARG A 128 -22.59 3.95 6.88
CA ARG A 128 -23.46 2.76 6.93
C ARG A 128 -23.31 1.99 8.24
N TYR A 129 -22.11 1.99 8.80
CA TYR A 129 -21.74 1.24 10.00
C TYR A 129 -21.01 2.17 10.98
N PRO A 130 -21.69 3.14 11.59
CA PRO A 130 -21.07 4.10 12.53
C PRO A 130 -20.46 3.44 13.76
N GLU A 131 -20.89 2.23 14.12
CA GLU A 131 -20.30 1.39 15.17
C GLU A 131 -18.90 0.87 14.83
N LEU A 132 -18.45 1.03 13.58
CA LEU A 132 -17.10 0.70 13.13
C LEU A 132 -16.15 1.91 13.15
N ASP A 133 -16.61 3.10 13.53
CA ASP A 133 -15.75 4.28 13.71
C ASP A 133 -14.88 4.09 14.96
N SER A 134 -13.60 4.46 14.89
CA SER A 134 -12.70 4.47 16.04
C SER A 134 -13.17 5.40 17.15
N THR A 135 -13.92 6.45 16.83
CA THR A 135 -14.41 7.49 17.74
C THR A 135 -15.93 7.72 17.55
N PRO A 136 -16.77 6.71 17.82
CA PRO A 136 -18.17 6.72 17.41
C PRO A 136 -18.95 7.86 18.06
N GLY A 137 -19.64 8.65 17.24
CA GLY A 137 -20.44 9.82 17.67
C GLY A 137 -19.63 11.07 18.02
N ALA A 138 -18.29 11.00 18.02
CA ALA A 138 -17.43 12.17 18.20
C ALA A 138 -17.23 12.94 16.88
N PHE A 139 -16.85 14.20 17.01
CA PHE A 139 -16.44 15.08 15.91
C PHE A 139 -17.51 15.18 14.80
N PRO A 140 -18.71 15.73 15.08
CA PRO A 140 -19.72 15.93 14.04
C PRO A 140 -19.13 16.72 12.86
N GLN A 141 -19.44 16.31 11.63
CA GLN A 141 -18.85 16.88 10.40
C GLN A 141 -17.31 16.85 10.34
N ASN A 142 -16.68 15.96 11.13
CA ASN A 142 -15.23 15.81 11.25
C ASN A 142 -14.54 17.06 11.82
N GLU A 143 -15.26 17.90 12.57
CA GLU A 143 -14.68 19.08 13.21
C GLU A 143 -13.63 18.69 14.25
N GLY A 144 -12.44 19.28 14.16
CA GLY A 144 -11.35 19.05 15.11
C GLY A 144 -10.50 17.81 14.86
N ILE A 145 -10.75 17.07 13.77
CA ILE A 145 -9.93 15.95 13.32
C ILE A 145 -9.51 16.14 11.87
N TYR A 146 -8.45 15.44 11.46
CA TYR A 146 -7.99 15.44 10.07
C TYR A 146 -8.85 14.53 9.20
N CYS A 147 -8.88 13.23 9.52
CA CYS A 147 -9.75 12.25 8.89
C CYS A 147 -10.26 11.24 9.94
N ARG A 148 -11.34 10.55 9.61
CA ARG A 148 -11.87 9.45 10.42
C ARG A 148 -11.06 8.18 10.20
N GLU A 149 -11.09 7.36 11.24
CA GLU A 149 -10.44 6.06 11.27
C GLU A 149 -11.49 5.00 11.63
N TRP A 150 -11.42 3.82 11.03
CA TRP A 150 -12.23 2.70 11.52
C TRP A 150 -11.64 2.12 12.81
N ASP A 151 -12.41 1.36 13.60
CA ASP A 151 -11.93 0.70 14.82
C ASP A 151 -11.10 -0.57 14.47
N PRO A 152 -9.77 -0.54 14.62
CA PRO A 152 -8.91 -1.68 14.31
C PRO A 152 -9.05 -2.84 15.31
N MET A 153 -9.78 -2.64 16.41
CA MET A 153 -10.03 -3.69 17.41
C MET A 153 -11.35 -4.41 17.15
N ASN A 154 -12.23 -3.87 16.29
CA ASN A 154 -13.51 -4.49 15.97
C ASN A 154 -13.33 -5.51 14.82
N PRO A 155 -13.46 -6.82 15.06
CA PRO A 155 -13.22 -7.83 14.02
C PRO A 155 -14.20 -7.73 12.83
N ARG A 156 -15.37 -7.09 13.00
CA ARG A 156 -16.34 -6.92 11.93
C ARG A 156 -15.83 -6.02 10.80
N VAL A 157 -14.97 -5.03 11.10
CA VAL A 157 -14.42 -4.18 10.04
C VAL A 157 -13.62 -5.00 9.04
N TYR A 158 -12.77 -5.90 9.54
CA TYR A 158 -11.96 -6.78 8.71
C TYR A 158 -12.80 -7.76 7.89
N GLN A 159 -13.90 -8.30 8.44
CA GLN A 159 -14.79 -9.19 7.69
C GLN A 159 -15.35 -8.52 6.43
N ILE A 160 -15.73 -7.24 6.55
CA ILE A 160 -16.24 -6.43 5.45
C ILE A 160 -15.11 -6.10 4.48
N VAL A 161 -14.03 -5.50 4.99
CA VAL A 161 -12.91 -4.99 4.19
C VAL A 161 -12.21 -6.10 3.42
N TYR A 162 -12.04 -7.28 4.01
CA TYR A 162 -11.48 -8.44 3.32
C TYR A 162 -12.32 -8.83 2.10
N ALA A 163 -13.65 -8.77 2.19
CA ALA A 163 -14.52 -9.05 1.05
C ALA A 163 -14.38 -7.97 -0.05
N LEU A 164 -14.27 -6.70 0.33
CA LEU A 164 -14.04 -5.59 -0.61
C LEU A 164 -12.70 -5.75 -1.35
N VAL A 165 -11.61 -5.87 -0.58
CA VAL A 165 -10.26 -6.07 -1.13
C VAL A 165 -10.19 -7.33 -1.99
N ASP A 166 -10.89 -8.40 -1.61
CA ASP A 166 -10.93 -9.64 -2.40
C ASP A 166 -11.56 -9.43 -3.77
N GLU A 167 -12.68 -8.68 -3.86
CA GLU A 167 -13.33 -8.35 -5.13
C GLU A 167 -12.46 -7.44 -6.00
N ILE A 168 -11.73 -6.49 -5.39
CA ILE A 168 -10.76 -5.63 -6.10
C ILE A 168 -9.61 -6.47 -6.67
N ILE A 169 -8.99 -7.34 -5.86
CA ILE A 169 -7.91 -8.24 -6.30
C ILE A 169 -8.36 -9.06 -7.52
N ASP A 170 -9.58 -9.63 -7.46
CA ASP A 170 -10.12 -10.48 -8.53
C ASP A 170 -10.50 -9.72 -9.80
N ALA A 171 -10.92 -8.46 -9.67
CA ALA A 171 -11.29 -7.62 -10.80
C ALA A 171 -10.05 -7.10 -11.54
N PHE A 172 -9.02 -6.72 -10.80
CA PHE A 172 -7.77 -6.20 -11.36
C PHE A 172 -6.74 -7.29 -11.70
N ASP A 173 -7.03 -8.58 -11.44
CA ASP A 173 -6.06 -9.68 -11.56
C ASP A 173 -4.73 -9.32 -10.85
N ALA A 174 -4.86 -8.72 -9.67
CA ALA A 174 -3.75 -8.05 -8.99
C ALA A 174 -2.82 -9.07 -8.32
N ASP A 175 -1.51 -8.88 -8.49
CA ASP A 175 -0.45 -9.59 -7.78
C ASP A 175 0.00 -8.85 -6.51
N ALA A 176 -0.39 -7.58 -6.36
CA ALA A 176 -0.21 -6.76 -5.17
C ALA A 176 -1.38 -5.83 -4.88
N VAL A 177 -1.47 -5.34 -3.64
CA VAL A 177 -2.46 -4.36 -3.18
C VAL A 177 -1.77 -3.33 -2.29
N HIS A 178 -2.06 -2.05 -2.48
CA HIS A 178 -1.70 -1.00 -1.54
C HIS A 178 -2.83 -0.81 -0.52
N VAL A 179 -2.52 -0.76 0.78
CA VAL A 179 -3.53 -0.67 1.84
C VAL A 179 -3.63 0.72 2.46
N GLY A 180 -2.92 1.71 1.93
CA GLY A 180 -2.82 3.03 2.54
C GLY A 180 -2.11 2.94 3.88
N MET A 181 -2.86 3.07 4.98
CA MET A 181 -2.43 3.06 6.39
C MET A 181 -1.61 4.29 6.82
N ASP A 182 -1.69 5.37 6.04
CA ASP A 182 -1.10 6.67 6.35
C ASP A 182 -1.92 7.49 7.35
N GLU A 183 -1.28 8.49 7.94
CA GLU A 183 -1.94 9.63 8.59
C GLU A 183 -2.97 9.23 9.67
N ILE A 184 -2.64 8.15 10.39
CA ILE A 184 -3.40 7.70 11.55
C ILE A 184 -3.06 8.58 12.76
N PHE A 185 -4.06 9.25 13.32
CA PHE A 185 -3.91 10.24 14.40
C PHE A 185 -4.75 9.95 15.64
N LEU A 186 -5.88 9.23 15.52
CA LEU A 186 -6.86 9.04 16.59
C LEU A 186 -6.62 7.78 17.44
N ILE A 187 -5.58 6.98 17.15
CA ILE A 187 -5.18 5.88 18.04
C ILE A 187 -4.92 6.41 19.45
N GLY A 188 -5.59 5.81 20.43
CA GLY A 188 -5.44 6.15 21.84
C GLY A 188 -6.21 7.40 22.27
N HIS A 189 -6.91 8.07 21.35
CA HIS A 189 -7.70 9.26 21.65
C HIS A 189 -8.77 8.97 22.73
N GLU A 190 -9.11 9.97 23.56
CA GLU A 190 -10.05 9.77 24.69
C GLU A 190 -11.45 9.31 24.25
N ALA A 191 -11.86 9.75 23.06
CA ALA A 191 -13.10 9.36 22.40
C ALA A 191 -13.04 8.00 21.70
N SER A 192 -11.88 7.32 21.68
CA SER A 192 -11.73 5.99 21.08
C SER A 192 -11.77 4.90 22.15
N PRO A 193 -12.95 4.34 22.47
CA PRO A 193 -13.09 3.42 23.61
C PRO A 193 -12.28 2.13 23.44
N SER A 194 -12.05 1.70 22.20
CA SER A 194 -11.33 0.46 21.91
C SER A 194 -9.81 0.60 21.93
N THR A 195 -9.28 1.81 21.78
CA THR A 195 -7.82 2.07 21.71
C THR A 195 -7.30 2.92 22.86
N ARG A 196 -8.16 3.67 23.57
CA ARG A 196 -7.78 4.50 24.72
C ARG A 196 -6.99 3.72 25.76
N GLY A 197 -5.81 4.23 26.10
CA GLY A 197 -4.91 3.63 27.09
C GLY A 197 -4.12 2.41 26.60
N LYS A 198 -4.20 2.05 25.32
CA LYS A 198 -3.35 1.01 24.71
C LYS A 198 -2.08 1.62 24.12
N ASP A 199 -1.04 0.79 23.94
CA ASP A 199 0.16 1.15 23.17
C ASP A 199 -0.24 1.39 21.70
N PRO A 200 -0.07 2.62 21.16
CA PRO A 200 -0.37 2.90 19.76
C PRO A 200 0.38 2.00 18.78
N ALA A 201 1.61 1.61 19.10
CA ALA A 201 2.40 0.70 18.28
C ALA A 201 1.80 -0.71 18.24
N GLU A 202 1.21 -1.21 19.33
CA GLU A 202 0.50 -2.50 19.35
C GLU A 202 -0.77 -2.45 18.50
N VAL A 203 -1.55 -1.38 18.63
CA VAL A 203 -2.78 -1.18 17.85
C VAL A 203 -2.47 -1.11 16.35
N TYR A 204 -1.49 -0.30 15.97
CA TYR A 204 -1.07 -0.17 14.57
C TYR A 204 -0.47 -1.49 14.03
N THR A 205 0.38 -2.16 14.80
CA THR A 205 0.92 -3.49 14.44
C THR A 205 -0.19 -4.49 14.16
N LYS A 206 -1.23 -4.54 15.01
CA LYS A 206 -2.38 -5.42 14.81
C LYS A 206 -3.07 -5.10 13.49
N ALA A 207 -3.39 -3.83 13.22
CA ALA A 207 -4.09 -3.43 12.01
C ALA A 207 -3.33 -3.81 10.73
N VAL A 208 -2.03 -3.54 10.68
CA VAL A 208 -1.14 -3.91 9.57
C VAL A 208 -1.07 -5.43 9.43
N THR A 209 -0.88 -6.16 10.53
CA THR A 209 -0.72 -7.62 10.51
C THR A 209 -2.00 -8.34 10.09
N ASP A 210 -3.17 -7.84 10.48
CA ASP A 210 -4.45 -8.43 10.08
C ASP A 210 -4.72 -8.23 8.57
N MET A 211 -4.40 -7.06 8.00
CA MET A 211 -4.48 -6.88 6.54
C MET A 211 -3.46 -7.76 5.80
N HIS A 212 -2.22 -7.80 6.28
CA HIS A 212 -1.17 -8.65 5.70
C HIS A 212 -1.52 -10.13 5.73
N ARG A 213 -2.05 -10.65 6.85
CA ARG A 213 -2.43 -12.06 6.97
C ARG A 213 -3.46 -12.45 5.91
N HIS A 214 -4.38 -11.56 5.58
CA HIS A 214 -5.38 -11.81 4.54
C HIS A 214 -4.79 -11.65 3.12
N ILE A 215 -4.16 -10.52 2.80
CA ILE A 215 -3.64 -10.22 1.46
C ILE A 215 -2.45 -11.13 1.10
N THR A 216 -1.46 -11.21 1.98
CA THR A 216 -0.26 -12.00 1.76
C THR A 216 -0.49 -13.44 2.17
N GLY A 217 -0.90 -13.69 3.41
CA GLY A 217 -0.98 -15.06 3.94
C GLY A 217 -2.04 -15.93 3.27
N LYS A 218 -3.26 -15.39 3.06
CA LYS A 218 -4.40 -16.12 2.49
C LYS A 218 -4.51 -15.95 0.97
N ARG A 219 -4.39 -14.72 0.44
CA ARG A 219 -4.50 -14.47 -1.01
C ARG A 219 -3.19 -14.69 -1.76
N GLY A 220 -2.04 -14.68 -1.09
CA GLY A 220 -0.73 -14.88 -1.73
C GLY A 220 -0.32 -13.70 -2.63
N ARG A 221 -0.63 -12.46 -2.20
CA ARG A 221 -0.35 -11.21 -2.93
C ARG A 221 0.65 -10.37 -2.14
N THR A 222 1.41 -9.52 -2.82
CA THR A 222 2.30 -8.58 -2.12
C THR A 222 1.46 -7.43 -1.53
N MET A 223 1.74 -7.04 -0.30
CA MET A 223 1.13 -5.85 0.32
C MET A 223 2.09 -4.65 0.22
N LEU A 224 1.58 -3.51 -0.23
CA LEU A 224 2.24 -2.20 -0.14
C LEU A 224 1.51 -1.36 0.92
N MET A 225 2.21 -0.43 1.56
CA MET A 225 1.62 0.56 2.46
C MET A 225 2.47 1.82 2.54
N TRP A 226 1.88 2.93 2.97
CA TRP A 226 2.62 4.15 3.31
C TRP A 226 3.46 3.93 4.59
N GLY A 227 4.63 4.57 4.63
CA GLY A 227 5.64 4.35 5.68
C GLY A 227 5.57 5.27 6.90
N ASP A 228 4.85 6.39 6.82
CA ASP A 228 4.94 7.50 7.77
C ASP A 228 4.70 7.09 9.24
N ARG A 229 3.68 6.27 9.51
CA ARG A 229 3.38 5.80 10.88
C ARG A 229 4.45 4.87 11.48
N LEU A 230 5.46 4.47 10.72
CA LEU A 230 6.60 3.65 11.19
C LEU A 230 7.85 4.50 11.51
N ILE A 231 7.86 5.78 11.16
CA ILE A 231 9.01 6.67 11.30
C ILE A 231 8.92 7.41 12.63
N ASP A 232 9.97 7.36 13.45
CA ASP A 232 10.05 8.16 14.68
C ASP A 232 10.35 9.63 14.33
N ALA A 233 9.35 10.49 14.55
CA ALA A 233 9.43 11.92 14.24
C ALA A 233 10.56 12.64 14.98
N VAL A 234 10.85 12.26 16.23
CA VAL A 234 11.88 12.89 17.07
C VAL A 234 13.26 12.46 16.61
N ARG A 235 13.44 11.17 16.30
CA ARG A 235 14.73 10.63 15.87
C ARG A 235 15.16 11.14 14.50
N TYR A 236 14.22 11.24 13.56
CA TYR A 236 14.52 11.51 12.15
C TYR A 236 14.15 12.92 11.69
N ASP A 237 13.59 13.74 12.58
CA ASP A 237 13.21 15.13 12.32
C ASP A 237 12.29 15.25 11.09
N TYR A 238 11.15 14.57 11.15
CA TYR A 238 10.09 14.64 10.14
C TYR A 238 8.82 15.28 10.73
N GLY A 239 8.00 15.85 9.84
CA GLY A 239 6.70 16.41 10.20
C GLY A 239 5.71 15.35 10.67
N GLU A 240 4.62 15.77 11.33
CA GLU A 240 3.60 14.84 11.83
C GLU A 240 2.81 14.10 10.73
N TRP A 241 2.84 14.64 9.52
CA TRP A 241 2.27 14.02 8.33
C TRP A 241 3.17 12.87 7.85
N GLU A 242 4.47 13.13 7.74
CA GLU A 242 5.48 12.19 7.22
C GLU A 242 6.04 11.23 8.28
N SER A 243 5.60 11.33 9.54
CA SER A 243 6.13 10.50 10.63
C SER A 243 5.21 10.37 11.83
N SER A 244 5.48 9.39 12.68
CA SER A 244 4.75 9.14 13.93
C SER A 244 5.19 10.09 15.04
N LYS A 245 4.28 11.02 15.40
CA LYS A 245 4.32 11.76 16.69
C LYS A 245 3.40 11.18 17.76
N ASN A 246 2.61 10.17 17.43
CA ASN A 246 1.62 9.53 18.31
C ASN A 246 2.05 8.14 18.79
N GLY A 247 3.34 7.80 18.66
CA GLY A 247 3.91 6.60 19.27
C GLY A 247 3.71 5.29 18.48
N THR A 248 3.34 5.35 17.21
CA THR A 248 3.20 4.14 16.37
C THR A 248 4.53 3.61 15.83
N SER A 249 5.60 4.42 15.80
CA SER A 249 6.89 4.06 15.19
C SER A 249 7.52 2.73 15.66
N PRO A 250 7.40 2.27 16.93
CA PRO A 250 7.90 0.95 17.33
C PRO A 250 7.28 -0.24 16.58
N ALA A 251 6.15 -0.04 15.89
CA ALA A 251 5.55 -1.06 15.02
C ALA A 251 6.48 -1.51 13.89
N ILE A 252 7.46 -0.70 13.49
CA ILE A 252 8.43 -1.03 12.44
C ILE A 252 9.18 -2.34 12.74
N ASP A 253 9.36 -2.67 14.01
CA ASP A 253 10.04 -3.89 14.44
C ASP A 253 9.12 -5.12 14.47
N ARG A 254 7.81 -4.90 14.53
CA ARG A 254 6.81 -5.93 14.81
C ARG A 254 6.07 -6.42 13.57
N ILE A 255 5.98 -5.61 12.52
CA ILE A 255 5.25 -5.95 11.28
C ILE A 255 6.08 -6.84 10.32
N PRO A 256 5.43 -7.62 9.43
CA PRO A 256 6.09 -8.46 8.43
C PRO A 256 7.00 -7.68 7.47
N LYS A 257 8.21 -8.20 7.19
CA LYS A 257 9.24 -7.51 6.39
C LYS A 257 9.10 -7.65 4.88
N ASP A 258 8.22 -8.52 4.43
CA ASP A 258 7.91 -8.72 3.01
C ASP A 258 6.94 -7.66 2.44
N ILE A 259 6.38 -6.80 3.31
CA ILE A 259 5.66 -5.58 2.93
C ILE A 259 6.60 -4.62 2.18
N VAL A 260 6.12 -4.02 1.10
CA VAL A 260 6.81 -2.93 0.42
C VAL A 260 6.37 -1.60 1.04
N ILE A 261 7.33 -0.80 1.50
CA ILE A 261 7.06 0.48 2.14
C ILE A 261 7.16 1.61 1.12
N CYS A 262 6.09 2.35 0.93
CA CYS A 262 6.06 3.59 0.18
C CYS A 262 6.45 4.75 1.12
N ASP A 263 7.73 5.13 1.10
CA ASP A 263 8.33 6.12 2.02
C ASP A 263 8.24 7.52 1.40
N TRP A 264 7.29 8.34 1.86
CA TRP A 264 6.92 9.58 1.19
C TRP A 264 7.48 10.83 1.89
N HIS A 265 8.16 11.67 1.10
CA HIS A 265 8.71 12.96 1.54
C HIS A 265 8.58 13.99 0.42
N TYR A 266 8.02 15.15 0.72
CA TYR A 266 7.64 16.12 -0.31
C TYR A 266 8.51 17.36 -0.36
N GLU A 267 9.24 17.65 0.72
CA GLU A 267 10.13 18.80 0.80
C GLU A 267 11.59 18.38 0.55
N PRO A 268 12.43 19.27 -0.03
CA PRO A 268 13.85 19.02 -0.19
C PRO A 268 14.54 18.80 1.16
N ARG A 269 15.37 17.76 1.24
CA ARG A 269 16.26 17.49 2.38
C ARG A 269 17.67 17.17 1.88
N ASP A 270 18.67 17.46 2.72
CA ASP A 270 20.06 17.06 2.46
C ASP A 270 20.21 15.52 2.49
N VAL A 271 19.46 14.88 3.40
CA VAL A 271 19.41 13.42 3.55
C VAL A 271 17.98 12.97 3.89
N TYR A 272 17.63 11.76 3.47
CA TYR A 272 16.33 11.12 3.73
C TYR A 272 16.54 9.85 4.58
N PRO A 273 16.77 10.00 5.90
CA PRO A 273 17.27 8.92 6.76
C PRO A 273 16.25 7.79 7.02
N SER A 274 14.98 7.99 6.70
CA SER A 274 13.94 6.94 6.71
C SER A 274 14.22 5.84 5.69
N VAL A 275 14.75 6.17 4.51
CA VAL A 275 15.08 5.18 3.46
C VAL A 275 16.09 4.14 3.98
N PRO A 276 17.29 4.51 4.47
CA PRO A 276 18.22 3.52 5.03
C PRO A 276 17.66 2.85 6.29
N MET A 277 16.88 3.54 7.12
CA MET A 277 16.22 2.91 8.28
C MET A 277 15.33 1.73 7.84
N PHE A 278 14.45 1.90 6.86
CA PHE A 278 13.58 0.82 6.40
C PHE A 278 14.38 -0.34 5.79
N LEU A 279 15.43 -0.02 5.02
CA LEU A 279 16.33 -1.03 4.45
C LEU A 279 17.05 -1.85 5.54
N GLU A 280 17.57 -1.19 6.58
CA GLU A 280 18.23 -1.83 7.74
C GLU A 280 17.26 -2.72 8.53
N LYS A 281 15.98 -2.34 8.58
CA LYS A 281 14.90 -3.14 9.19
C LYS A 281 14.44 -4.32 8.31
N GLY A 282 14.97 -4.44 7.08
CA GLY A 282 14.73 -5.55 6.17
C GLY A 282 13.57 -5.35 5.19
N PHE A 283 13.03 -4.13 5.08
CA PHE A 283 11.96 -3.83 4.13
C PHE A 283 12.51 -3.53 2.74
N ARG A 284 11.65 -3.74 1.73
CA ARG A 284 11.81 -3.14 0.41
C ARG A 284 11.12 -1.78 0.42
N VAL A 285 11.75 -0.78 -0.16
CA VAL A 285 11.30 0.61 -0.10
C VAL A 285 11.06 1.15 -1.50
N LEU A 286 9.96 1.88 -1.64
CA LEU A 286 9.61 2.68 -2.80
C LEU A 286 9.53 4.15 -2.35
N PRO A 287 10.65 4.90 -2.40
CA PRO A 287 10.66 6.33 -2.12
C PRO A 287 9.60 7.06 -2.95
N THR A 288 8.90 8.00 -2.33
CA THR A 288 7.70 8.62 -2.90
C THR A 288 7.78 10.14 -2.84
N SER A 289 7.56 10.81 -3.96
CA SER A 289 7.54 12.28 -4.04
C SER A 289 6.23 12.81 -4.61
N TRP A 290 5.90 14.06 -4.28
CA TRP A 290 4.76 14.77 -4.85
C TRP A 290 5.19 15.76 -5.96
N LYS A 291 4.69 17.01 -5.90
CA LYS A 291 4.63 17.98 -7.00
C LYS A 291 5.88 18.84 -7.18
N ASP A 292 6.73 18.97 -6.17
CA ASP A 292 7.95 19.76 -6.28
C ASP A 292 9.01 18.96 -7.06
N VAL A 293 9.39 19.49 -8.23
CA VAL A 293 10.33 18.83 -9.15
C VAL A 293 11.72 18.70 -8.54
N ALA A 294 12.17 19.70 -7.78
CA ALA A 294 13.50 19.72 -7.18
C ALA A 294 13.58 18.77 -5.98
N ALA A 295 12.57 18.77 -5.10
CA ALA A 295 12.44 17.82 -3.99
C ALA A 295 12.38 16.38 -4.51
N SER A 296 11.54 16.13 -5.52
CA SER A 296 11.45 14.84 -6.21
C SER A 296 12.80 14.36 -6.73
N LYS A 297 13.54 15.25 -7.43
CA LYS A 297 14.88 14.96 -7.93
C LYS A 297 15.87 14.64 -6.80
N ALA A 298 15.83 15.39 -5.70
CA ALA A 298 16.70 15.18 -4.55
C ALA A 298 16.46 13.81 -3.89
N LEU A 299 15.19 13.44 -3.68
CA LEU A 299 14.82 12.14 -3.11
C LEU A 299 15.24 10.97 -4.02
N ILE A 300 15.00 11.08 -5.33
CA ILE A 300 15.43 10.08 -6.31
C ILE A 300 16.96 9.93 -6.30
N GLY A 301 17.68 11.05 -6.34
CA GLY A 301 19.14 11.06 -6.34
C GLY A 301 19.72 10.42 -5.08
N TYR A 302 19.19 10.79 -3.91
CA TYR A 302 19.62 10.21 -2.63
C TYR A 302 19.33 8.71 -2.57
N SER A 303 18.08 8.31 -2.78
CA SER A 303 17.63 6.93 -2.57
C SER A 303 18.23 5.94 -3.57
N LEU A 304 18.25 6.25 -4.87
CA LEU A 304 18.90 5.39 -5.87
C LEU A 304 20.43 5.41 -5.72
N GLY A 305 21.00 6.54 -5.26
CA GLY A 305 22.42 6.70 -4.96
C GLY A 305 22.94 5.78 -3.86
N LEU A 306 22.06 5.26 -2.98
CA LEU A 306 22.42 4.25 -1.98
C LEU A 306 22.89 2.94 -2.62
N GLY A 307 22.50 2.65 -3.87
CA GLY A 307 22.89 1.42 -4.58
C GLY A 307 22.37 0.13 -3.95
N GLN A 308 21.42 0.22 -3.01
CA GLN A 308 20.88 -0.92 -2.28
C GLN A 308 19.76 -1.61 -3.09
N PRO A 309 19.79 -2.95 -3.26
CA PRO A 309 18.75 -3.69 -3.97
C PRO A 309 17.33 -3.56 -3.38
N GLY A 310 17.24 -3.22 -2.08
CA GLY A 310 15.96 -2.98 -1.41
C GLY A 310 15.27 -1.67 -1.84
N VAL A 311 15.97 -0.75 -2.51
CA VAL A 311 15.34 0.44 -3.14
C VAL A 311 14.82 0.03 -4.51
N LEU A 312 13.51 -0.13 -4.62
CA LEU A 312 12.87 -0.70 -5.81
C LEU A 312 12.85 0.25 -7.00
N GLY A 313 12.84 1.56 -6.76
CA GLY A 313 12.67 2.59 -7.77
C GLY A 313 12.16 3.87 -7.14
N HIS A 314 11.14 4.49 -7.73
CA HIS A 314 10.49 5.70 -7.21
C HIS A 314 9.00 5.74 -7.57
N LEU A 315 8.19 6.27 -6.65
CA LEU A 315 6.76 6.53 -6.83
C LEU A 315 6.50 8.03 -6.93
N PHE A 316 5.89 8.44 -8.04
CA PHE A 316 5.36 9.78 -8.20
C PHE A 316 3.91 9.80 -7.72
N THR A 317 3.54 10.75 -6.88
CA THR A 317 2.14 10.98 -6.51
C THR A 317 1.61 12.24 -7.18
N SER A 318 0.31 12.22 -7.51
CA SER A 318 -0.41 13.38 -8.02
C SER A 318 -1.31 14.02 -6.96
N TRP A 319 -1.81 13.24 -6.01
CA TRP A 319 -2.80 13.63 -4.97
C TRP A 319 -3.98 14.44 -5.51
N SER A 320 -4.27 14.23 -6.79
CA SER A 320 -5.24 14.97 -7.58
C SER A 320 -5.56 14.15 -8.83
N LYS A 321 -6.38 14.72 -9.71
CA LYS A 321 -6.74 14.12 -10.99
C LYS A 321 -6.20 14.98 -12.14
N PRO A 322 -4.91 14.88 -12.49
CA PRO A 322 -4.34 15.63 -13.61
C PRO A 322 -5.14 15.39 -14.88
N ASP A 323 -5.22 16.40 -15.74
CA ASP A 323 -5.87 16.27 -17.04
C ASP A 323 -5.09 15.31 -17.94
N GLU A 324 -3.77 15.49 -18.00
CA GLU A 324 -2.81 14.69 -18.76
C GLU A 324 -1.84 13.99 -17.79
N LEU A 325 -1.94 12.66 -17.68
CA LEU A 325 -1.18 11.89 -16.69
C LEU A 325 0.31 11.81 -17.03
N ALA A 326 0.63 11.62 -18.32
CA ALA A 326 2.01 11.51 -18.79
C ALA A 326 2.77 12.84 -18.74
N GLU A 327 2.07 13.97 -18.57
CA GLU A 327 2.63 15.32 -18.49
C GLU A 327 2.73 15.84 -17.04
N TRP A 328 2.53 14.99 -16.04
CA TRP A 328 2.74 15.35 -14.64
C TRP A 328 4.18 15.87 -14.42
N PRO A 329 4.40 17.13 -13.97
CA PRO A 329 5.72 17.76 -14.09
C PRO A 329 6.88 17.01 -13.41
N PRO A 330 6.75 16.48 -12.18
CA PRO A 330 7.78 15.65 -11.56
C PRO A 330 8.09 14.39 -12.36
N LEU A 331 7.06 13.74 -12.94
CA LEU A 331 7.24 12.55 -13.76
C LEU A 331 8.03 12.89 -15.04
N VAL A 332 7.61 13.93 -15.76
CA VAL A 332 8.27 14.38 -16.99
C VAL A 332 9.74 14.71 -16.74
N ALA A 333 10.02 15.44 -15.65
CA ALA A 333 11.37 15.88 -15.33
C ALA A 333 12.29 14.75 -14.84
N ASN A 334 11.76 13.83 -14.02
CA ASN A 334 12.60 12.95 -13.21
C ASN A 334 12.45 11.45 -13.52
N ALA A 335 11.45 10.98 -14.28
CA ALA A 335 11.35 9.57 -14.65
C ALA A 335 12.62 9.00 -15.33
N PRO A 336 13.34 9.75 -16.21
CA PRO A 336 14.60 9.28 -16.78
C PRO A 336 15.68 8.97 -15.74
N LEU A 337 15.66 9.62 -14.57
CA LEU A 337 16.61 9.34 -13.47
C LEU A 337 16.35 7.97 -12.84
N VAL A 338 15.09 7.49 -12.88
CA VAL A 338 14.67 6.20 -12.33
C VAL A 338 14.99 5.07 -13.30
N THR A 339 14.74 5.30 -14.59
CA THR A 339 14.84 4.26 -15.64
C THR A 339 16.21 4.18 -16.29
N ALA A 340 17.13 5.11 -16.01
CA ALA A 340 18.48 5.08 -16.56
C ALA A 340 19.21 3.77 -16.19
N PRO A 341 19.98 3.17 -17.11
CA PRO A 341 20.84 2.05 -16.78
C PRO A 341 21.79 2.45 -15.65
N ARG A 342 21.75 1.73 -14.53
CA ARG A 342 22.71 1.96 -13.44
C ARG A 342 24.10 1.55 -13.94
N ALA A 343 25.06 2.48 -13.87
CA ALA A 343 26.46 2.12 -14.05
C ALA A 343 26.80 1.03 -13.01
N ALA A 344 27.42 -0.07 -13.44
CA ALA A 344 27.88 -1.09 -12.52
C ALA A 344 28.83 -0.44 -11.51
N SER A 345 28.51 -0.48 -10.21
CA SER A 345 29.39 0.05 -9.18
C SER A 345 30.76 -0.63 -9.28
N PRO A 346 31.87 0.12 -9.43
CA PRO A 346 33.19 -0.47 -9.36
C PRO A 346 33.52 -0.69 -7.87
N GLY A 347 33.39 -1.92 -7.36
CA GLY A 347 33.81 -2.15 -5.97
C GLY A 347 33.34 -3.42 -5.28
N GLY A 348 33.59 -4.59 -5.87
CA GLY A 348 33.80 -5.82 -5.09
C GLY A 348 35.29 -6.03 -4.86
N SER A 349 35.95 -5.18 -4.06
CA SER A 349 37.36 -5.39 -3.69
C SER A 349 37.46 -6.66 -2.86
N GLY A 350 38.25 -7.61 -3.38
CA GLY A 350 38.40 -8.95 -2.82
C GLY A 350 38.82 -8.98 -1.35
N ARG A 351 38.34 -10.02 -0.66
CA ARG A 351 38.88 -10.45 0.63
C ARG A 351 40.39 -10.65 0.50
N PRO A 352 41.22 -10.13 1.42
CA PRO A 352 42.60 -10.57 1.52
C PRO A 352 42.61 -12.01 2.03
N SER A 353 43.28 -12.90 1.30
CA SER A 353 43.58 -14.23 1.80
C SER A 353 44.57 -14.11 2.96
N SER A 354 44.20 -14.60 4.13
CA SER A 354 45.12 -14.84 5.24
C SER A 354 46.13 -15.91 4.85
N ARG A 355 47.42 -15.58 4.87
CA ARG A 355 48.51 -16.51 5.13
C ARG A 355 49.18 -16.12 6.43
#